data_AF-A0A7W7VR76-F1
#
_entry.id   AF-A0A7W7VR76-F1
#
_cell.length_a   1.000
_cell.length_b   1.000
_cell.length_c   1.000
_cell.angle_alpha   90.00
_cell.angle_beta   90.00
_cell.angle_gamma   90.00
#
_symmetry.space_group_name_H-M   'P 1'
#
loop_
_entity.id
_entity.type
_entity.pdbx_description
1 polymer ?
#
loop_
_entity_poly.entity_id
_entity_poly.type
_entity_poly.pdbx_seq_one_letter_code
_entity_poly.pdbx_strand_id
1 'polypeptide(L)'
;MRNVEVNPVGTFDSAGDATGRAGWKPIPEDVTMCNYCGCRQFPLIGSLSQEHWDINECAGALRRAVSEGRHDDAVKLLAELLALLVPHTATEESGLFAELRADGTLADEVDRLCAEHDDIHGVLGAIDPAAPDWPAVLAALDLLREHIDHEEHGLFPAAVIMLPFDAWDRITPDTTGVPNGLQGRVQSPSKQTVAGA
;
A
#
# COMPACT_ATOMS: atom_id res chain seq x y z
N MET A 1 -3.45 53.46 22.34
CA MET A 1 -2.38 53.19 21.35
C MET A 1 -1.12 52.84 22.13
N ARG A 2 -0.80 51.54 22.23
CA ARG A 2 0.44 51.05 22.83
C ARG A 2 1.12 50.19 21.76
N ASN A 3 2.25 50.66 21.28
CA ASN A 3 3.08 49.97 20.30
C ASN A 3 3.78 48.79 20.99
N VAL A 4 3.63 47.60 20.44
CA VAL A 4 4.43 46.43 20.80
C VAL A 4 5.64 46.43 19.88
N GLU A 5 6.81 46.66 20.48
CA GLU A 5 8.12 46.54 19.84
C GLU A 5 8.42 45.06 19.57
N VAL A 6 8.64 44.72 18.30
CA VAL A 6 9.18 43.43 17.87
C VAL A 6 10.71 43.53 17.91
N ASN A 7 11.36 42.62 18.65
CA ASN A 7 12.82 42.48 18.65
C ASN A 7 13.22 41.18 17.93
N PRO A 8 14.37 41.17 17.23
CA PRO A 8 14.65 40.24 16.14
C PRO A 8 15.18 38.87 16.60
N VAL A 9 15.00 37.93 15.69
CA VAL A 9 15.51 36.55 15.68
C VAL A 9 16.98 36.49 16.07
N GLY A 10 17.27 35.78 17.16
CA GLY A 10 18.63 35.41 17.55
C GLY A 10 19.17 34.29 16.66
N THR A 11 20.31 34.55 16.05
CA THR A 11 21.22 33.57 15.43
C THR A 11 21.69 32.57 16.49
N PHE A 12 21.48 31.27 16.24
CA PHE A 12 22.04 30.19 17.06
C PHE A 12 23.34 29.69 16.41
N ASP A 13 24.47 30.12 16.95
CA ASP A 13 25.80 29.57 16.66
C ASP A 13 25.87 28.12 17.16
N SER A 14 26.06 27.17 16.25
CA SER A 14 26.30 25.76 16.59
C SER A 14 27.79 25.50 16.64
N ALA A 15 28.40 25.73 17.81
CA ALA A 15 29.72 25.21 18.15
C ALA A 15 29.61 24.32 19.42
N GLY A 16 29.95 23.04 19.25
CA GLY A 16 29.96 22.00 20.28
C GLY A 16 29.21 20.75 19.82
N ASP A 17 29.67 19.52 20.02
CA ASP A 17 30.94 18.96 20.49
C ASP A 17 30.98 17.53 19.93
N ALA A 18 32.09 17.15 19.31
CA ALA A 18 32.26 15.86 18.65
C ALA A 18 32.81 14.83 19.64
N THR A 19 31.93 14.05 20.26
CA THR A 19 32.32 12.79 20.92
C THR A 19 31.38 11.64 20.57
N GLY A 20 31.82 10.83 19.60
CA GLY A 20 31.67 9.38 19.54
C GLY A 20 30.29 8.73 19.75
N ARG A 21 29.56 8.50 18.66
CA ARG A 21 28.80 7.25 18.49
C ARG A 21 29.09 6.66 17.11
N ALA A 22 29.66 5.46 17.14
CA ALA A 22 29.92 4.65 15.97
C ALA A 22 28.60 4.24 15.29
N GLY A 23 28.55 4.37 13.96
CA GLY A 23 27.78 3.45 13.11
C GLY A 23 26.34 3.79 12.77
N TRP A 24 25.89 5.05 12.85
CA TRP A 24 24.59 5.40 12.25
C TRP A 24 24.76 5.77 10.78
N LYS A 25 24.27 4.92 9.87
CA LYS A 25 24.14 5.24 8.45
C LYS A 25 22.75 5.87 8.25
N PRO A 26 22.63 7.10 7.73
CA PRO A 26 21.31 7.69 7.48
C PRO A 26 20.58 6.86 6.41
N ILE A 27 19.28 6.66 6.63
CA ILE A 27 18.36 6.04 5.67
C ILE A 27 18.18 7.04 4.50
N PRO A 28 18.24 6.61 3.23
CA PRO A 28 18.10 7.50 2.08
C PRO A 28 16.75 8.24 2.11
N GLU A 29 16.77 9.52 1.73
CA GLU A 29 15.67 10.48 1.78
C GLU A 29 14.61 10.27 0.67
N ASP A 30 14.52 9.08 0.06
CA ASP A 30 13.52 8.75 -0.97
C ASP A 30 12.33 7.92 -0.45
N VAL A 31 12.33 7.55 0.83
CA VAL A 31 11.13 7.05 1.50
C VAL A 31 10.17 8.23 1.63
N THR A 32 9.20 8.32 0.72
CA THR A 32 8.12 9.30 0.83
C THR A 32 7.31 8.94 2.07
N MET A 33 7.71 9.54 3.20
CA MET A 33 7.09 9.37 4.49
C MET A 33 5.66 9.90 4.41
N CYS A 34 4.69 9.00 4.25
CA CYS A 34 3.32 9.30 4.64
C CYS A 34 3.29 9.30 6.19
N ASN A 35 3.62 10.46 6.75
CA ASN A 35 4.25 10.64 8.06
C ASN A 35 3.35 10.43 9.30
N TYR A 36 2.16 9.82 9.17
CA TYR A 36 1.18 9.84 10.27
C TYR A 36 0.74 8.47 10.80
N CYS A 37 0.81 7.38 10.01
CA CYS A 37 0.33 6.06 10.45
C CYS A 37 1.39 4.95 10.41
N GLY A 38 2.38 5.03 9.51
CA GLY A 38 3.38 3.96 9.36
C GLY A 38 2.84 2.66 8.75
N CYS A 39 1.57 2.61 8.34
CA CYS A 39 0.92 1.44 7.75
C CYS A 39 1.66 0.87 6.54
N ARG A 40 2.28 1.73 5.71
CA ARG A 40 3.10 1.31 4.55
C ARG A 40 4.38 0.54 4.91
N GLN A 41 4.73 0.42 6.19
CA GLN A 41 5.80 -0.46 6.64
C GLN A 41 5.37 -1.93 6.70
N PHE A 42 4.06 -2.21 6.68
CA PHE A 42 3.54 -3.56 6.48
C PHE A 42 3.71 -3.91 5.00
N PRO A 43 4.43 -4.98 4.64
CA PRO A 43 4.82 -5.21 3.25
C PRO A 43 3.64 -5.32 2.28
N LEU A 44 2.53 -5.93 2.68
CA LEU A 44 1.32 -6.01 1.85
C LEU A 44 0.73 -4.61 1.60
N ILE A 45 0.49 -3.81 2.65
CA ILE A 45 -0.01 -2.43 2.50
C ILE A 45 0.96 -1.60 1.66
N GLY A 46 2.27 -1.77 1.87
CA GLY A 46 3.28 -1.10 1.05
C GLY A 46 3.16 -1.43 -0.45
N SER A 47 2.90 -2.69 -0.80
CA SER A 47 2.65 -3.12 -2.19
C SER A 47 1.37 -2.52 -2.74
N LEU A 48 0.25 -2.65 -2.01
CA LEU A 48 -1.05 -2.12 -2.43
C LEU A 48 -0.99 -0.59 -2.62
N SER A 49 -0.34 0.13 -1.72
CA SER A 49 -0.14 1.57 -1.87
C SER A 49 0.74 1.95 -3.06
N GLN A 50 1.69 1.10 -3.45
CA GLN A 50 2.48 1.33 -4.65
C GLN A 50 1.63 1.06 -5.91
N GLU A 51 0.82 0.01 -5.90
CA GLU A 51 -0.14 -0.29 -6.97
C GLU A 51 -1.16 0.85 -7.12
N HIS A 52 -1.67 1.41 -6.03
CA HIS A 52 -2.51 2.61 -6.04
C HIS A 52 -1.85 3.80 -6.71
N TRP A 53 -0.53 3.97 -6.54
CA TRP A 53 0.20 5.03 -7.24
C TRP A 53 0.21 4.78 -8.75
N ASP A 54 0.55 3.56 -9.17
CA ASP A 54 0.58 3.17 -10.59
C ASP A 54 -0.80 3.29 -11.25
N ILE A 55 -1.85 2.83 -10.57
CA ILE A 55 -3.25 2.95 -10.97
C ILE A 55 -3.63 4.42 -11.15
N ASN A 56 -3.27 5.28 -10.19
CA ASN A 56 -3.58 6.71 -10.24
C ASN A 56 -2.85 7.45 -11.37
N GLU A 57 -1.61 7.08 -11.67
CA GLU A 57 -0.86 7.63 -12.79
C GLU A 57 -1.49 7.21 -14.13
N CYS A 58 -1.85 5.92 -14.27
CA CYS A 58 -2.52 5.41 -15.46
C CYS A 58 -3.90 6.06 -15.66
N ALA A 59 -4.73 6.13 -14.61
CA ALA A 59 -6.03 6.80 -14.63
C ALA A 59 -5.90 8.30 -14.97
N GLY A 60 -4.88 8.98 -14.45
CA GLY A 60 -4.58 10.36 -14.79
C GLY A 60 -4.21 10.54 -16.27
N ALA A 61 -3.39 9.64 -16.81
CA ALA A 61 -3.03 9.62 -18.23
C ALA A 61 -4.26 9.37 -19.12
N LEU A 62 -5.12 8.42 -18.73
CA LEU A 62 -6.37 8.11 -19.42
C LEU A 62 -7.29 9.34 -19.46
N ARG A 63 -7.52 9.99 -18.32
CA ARG A 63 -8.34 11.22 -18.24
C ARG A 63 -7.83 12.32 -19.16
N ARG A 64 -6.51 12.53 -19.20
CA ARG A 64 -5.88 13.52 -20.12
C ARG A 64 -6.12 13.14 -21.59
N ALA A 65 -5.89 11.88 -21.95
CA ALA A 65 -6.12 11.41 -23.32
C ALA A 65 -7.57 11.60 -23.78
N VAL A 66 -8.55 11.28 -22.92
CA VAL A 66 -9.98 11.54 -23.18
C VAL A 66 -10.26 13.03 -23.35
N SER A 67 -9.77 13.86 -22.44
CA SER A 67 -10.02 15.32 -22.45
C SER A 67 -9.41 16.01 -23.68
N GLU A 68 -8.31 15.48 -24.18
CA GLU A 68 -7.59 15.98 -25.37
C GLU A 68 -8.13 15.37 -26.69
N GLY A 69 -9.11 14.46 -26.63
CA GLY A 69 -9.67 13.79 -27.81
C GLY A 69 -8.75 12.74 -28.44
N ARG A 70 -7.71 12.28 -27.72
CA ARG A 70 -6.77 11.23 -28.17
C ARG A 70 -7.35 9.83 -27.89
N HIS A 71 -8.47 9.52 -28.53
CA HIS A 71 -9.24 8.30 -28.22
C HIS A 71 -8.47 6.99 -28.47
N ASP A 72 -7.64 6.92 -29.51
CA ASP A 72 -6.80 5.73 -29.78
C ASP A 72 -5.80 5.46 -28.64
N ASP A 73 -5.30 6.51 -28.00
CA ASP A 73 -4.41 6.38 -26.83
C ASP A 73 -5.23 6.05 -25.58
N ALA A 74 -6.41 6.67 -25.42
CA ALA A 74 -7.30 6.40 -24.30
C ALA A 74 -7.74 4.93 -24.26
N VAL A 75 -8.02 4.30 -25.41
CA VAL A 75 -8.36 2.87 -25.46
C VAL A 75 -7.20 1.99 -24.97
N LYS A 76 -5.96 2.31 -25.32
CA LYS A 76 -4.78 1.57 -24.83
C LYS A 76 -4.59 1.75 -23.33
N LEU A 77 -4.70 2.99 -22.84
CA LEU A 77 -4.60 3.31 -21.42
C LEU A 77 -5.72 2.67 -20.60
N LEU A 78 -6.92 2.53 -21.15
CA LEU A 78 -8.01 1.78 -20.51
C LEU A 78 -7.65 0.30 -20.34
N ALA A 79 -7.07 -0.32 -21.38
CA ALA A 79 -6.62 -1.71 -21.29
C ALA A 79 -5.46 -1.88 -20.29
N GLU A 80 -4.52 -0.92 -20.23
CA GLU A 80 -3.44 -0.89 -19.25
C GLU A 80 -3.99 -0.72 -17.82
N LEU A 81 -4.95 0.17 -17.62
CA LEU A 81 -5.60 0.37 -16.32
C LEU A 81 -6.31 -0.90 -15.84
N LEU A 82 -7.06 -1.58 -16.70
CA LEU A 82 -7.70 -2.85 -16.37
C LEU A 82 -6.67 -3.93 -16.00
N ALA A 83 -5.52 -3.97 -16.67
CA ALA A 83 -4.45 -4.90 -16.36
C ALA A 83 -3.80 -4.63 -14.99
N LEU A 84 -3.91 -3.41 -14.46
CA LEU A 84 -3.50 -3.07 -13.09
C LEU A 84 -4.60 -3.39 -12.07
N LEU A 85 -5.85 -3.00 -12.35
CA LEU A 85 -6.97 -3.13 -11.42
C LEU A 85 -7.34 -4.58 -11.10
N VAL A 86 -7.35 -5.46 -12.11
CA VAL A 86 -7.79 -6.86 -11.93
C VAL A 86 -6.92 -7.62 -10.92
N PRO A 87 -5.58 -7.65 -11.02
CA PRO A 87 -4.76 -8.33 -10.02
C PRO A 87 -4.75 -7.60 -8.67
N HIS A 88 -4.86 -6.27 -8.65
CA HIS A 88 -4.88 -5.46 -7.44
C HIS A 88 -6.08 -5.81 -6.55
N THR A 89 -7.29 -5.62 -7.07
CA THR A 89 -8.55 -5.94 -6.35
C THR A 89 -8.64 -7.42 -5.93
N ALA A 90 -8.13 -8.34 -6.75
CA ALA A 90 -8.06 -9.75 -6.39
C ALA A 90 -7.14 -10.02 -5.19
N THR A 91 -6.02 -9.29 -5.07
CA THR A 91 -5.08 -9.40 -3.95
C THR A 91 -5.72 -8.88 -2.66
N GLU A 92 -6.47 -7.79 -2.74
CA GLU A 92 -7.19 -7.22 -1.60
C GLU A 92 -8.29 -8.15 -1.12
N GLU A 93 -9.17 -8.58 -2.03
CA GLU A 93 -10.33 -9.42 -1.72
C GLU A 93 -9.95 -10.79 -1.16
N SER A 94 -8.94 -11.43 -1.74
CA SER A 94 -8.47 -12.75 -1.28
C SER A 94 -7.50 -12.67 -0.10
N GLY A 95 -6.94 -11.50 0.18
CA GLY A 95 -5.98 -11.25 1.24
C GLY A 95 -6.57 -10.40 2.36
N LEU A 96 -6.25 -9.10 2.34
CA LEU A 96 -6.56 -8.17 3.43
C LEU A 96 -8.05 -8.14 3.79
N PHE A 97 -8.93 -8.12 2.78
CA PHE A 97 -10.37 -8.00 2.98
C PHE A 97 -10.98 -9.28 3.52
N ALA A 98 -10.44 -10.44 3.14
CA ALA A 98 -10.85 -11.72 3.71
C ALA A 98 -10.56 -11.78 5.23
N GLU A 99 -9.37 -11.31 5.64
CA GLU A 99 -9.01 -11.25 7.07
C GLU A 99 -9.85 -10.22 7.84
N LEU A 100 -10.07 -9.03 7.28
CA LEU A 100 -10.93 -8.01 7.91
C LEU A 100 -12.38 -8.45 8.05
N ARG A 101 -12.91 -9.15 7.04
CA ARG A 101 -14.25 -9.73 7.09
C ARG A 101 -14.35 -10.86 8.12
N ALA A 102 -13.29 -11.65 8.28
CA ALA A 102 -13.22 -12.71 9.29
C ALA A 102 -13.11 -12.16 10.74
N ASP A 103 -12.40 -11.05 10.94
CA ASP A 103 -12.37 -10.33 12.23
C ASP A 103 -13.75 -9.73 12.57
N GLY A 104 -14.46 -9.21 11.56
CA GLY A 104 -15.84 -8.77 11.66
C GLY A 104 -16.02 -7.30 12.02
N THR A 105 -15.00 -6.61 12.55
CA THR A 105 -15.10 -5.20 12.97
C THR A 105 -15.34 -4.24 11.80
N LEU A 106 -14.78 -4.56 10.63
CA LEU A 106 -14.87 -3.75 9.40
C LEU A 106 -15.65 -4.45 8.28
N ALA A 107 -16.44 -5.48 8.58
CA ALA A 107 -17.09 -6.31 7.55
C ALA A 107 -18.01 -5.51 6.61
N ASP A 108 -18.84 -4.60 7.14
CA ASP A 108 -19.73 -3.77 6.32
C ASP A 108 -18.96 -2.82 5.40
N GLU A 109 -17.83 -2.29 5.87
CA GLU A 109 -16.97 -1.40 5.08
C GLU A 109 -16.26 -2.17 3.96
N VAL A 110 -15.79 -3.38 4.25
CA VAL A 110 -15.21 -4.27 3.25
C VAL A 110 -16.26 -4.72 2.23
N ASP A 111 -17.49 -5.03 2.64
CA ASP A 111 -18.59 -5.35 1.72
C ASP A 111 -18.87 -4.17 0.76
N ARG A 112 -18.85 -2.94 1.27
CA ARG A 112 -19.00 -1.72 0.46
C ARG A 112 -17.87 -1.58 -0.56
N LEU A 113 -16.61 -1.75 -0.15
CA LEU A 113 -15.45 -1.62 -1.05
C LEU A 113 -15.43 -2.71 -2.13
N CYS A 114 -15.79 -3.95 -1.81
CA CYS A 114 -15.97 -5.01 -2.81
C CYS A 114 -17.06 -4.67 -3.83
N ALA A 115 -18.17 -4.06 -3.41
CA ALA A 115 -19.21 -3.62 -4.34
C ALA A 115 -18.71 -2.49 -5.27
N GLU A 116 -17.86 -1.60 -4.76
CA GLU A 116 -17.21 -0.57 -5.58
C GLU A 116 -16.24 -1.18 -6.59
N HIS A 117 -15.49 -2.22 -6.24
CA HIS A 117 -14.70 -2.98 -7.21
C HIS A 117 -15.57 -3.51 -8.35
N ASP A 118 -16.69 -4.17 -8.01
CA ASP A 118 -17.62 -4.73 -9.00
C ASP A 118 -18.17 -3.63 -9.93
N ASP A 119 -18.55 -2.48 -9.39
CA ASP A 119 -19.06 -1.35 -10.17
C ASP A 119 -17.97 -0.77 -11.10
N ILE A 120 -16.75 -0.57 -10.61
CA ILE A 120 -15.62 -0.05 -11.39
C ILE A 120 -15.25 -1.04 -12.51
N HIS A 121 -15.05 -2.32 -12.18
CA HIS A 121 -14.72 -3.36 -13.16
C HIS A 121 -15.83 -3.55 -14.17
N GLY A 122 -17.09 -3.50 -13.72
CA GLY A 122 -18.26 -3.61 -14.57
C GLY A 122 -18.31 -2.50 -15.62
N VAL A 123 -18.10 -1.25 -15.22
CA VAL A 123 -18.09 -0.11 -16.16
C VAL A 123 -16.89 -0.18 -17.09
N LEU A 124 -15.68 -0.30 -16.55
CA LEU A 124 -14.44 -0.22 -17.35
C LEU A 124 -14.27 -1.43 -18.27
N GLY A 125 -14.64 -2.63 -17.81
CA GLY A 125 -14.52 -3.87 -18.57
C GLY A 125 -15.59 -4.07 -19.65
N ALA A 126 -16.73 -3.36 -19.56
CA ALA A 126 -17.82 -3.45 -20.53
C ALA A 126 -17.70 -2.49 -21.72
N ILE A 127 -16.69 -1.60 -21.74
CA ILE A 127 -16.51 -0.61 -22.79
C ILE A 127 -16.23 -1.28 -24.14
N ASP A 128 -17.01 -0.89 -25.17
CA ASP A 128 -16.70 -1.20 -26.56
C ASP A 128 -15.57 -0.28 -27.07
N PRO A 129 -14.38 -0.81 -27.42
CA PRO A 129 -13.28 0.00 -27.93
C PRO A 129 -13.61 0.75 -29.23
N ALA A 130 -14.58 0.27 -30.01
CA ALA A 130 -15.01 0.91 -31.26
C ALA A 130 -15.99 2.06 -31.04
N ALA A 131 -16.67 2.10 -29.89
CA ALA A 131 -17.60 3.15 -29.51
C ALA A 131 -17.58 3.41 -27.99
N PRO A 132 -16.47 3.94 -27.43
CA PRO A 132 -16.34 4.08 -25.99
C PRO A 132 -17.30 5.12 -25.41
N ASP A 133 -17.94 4.78 -24.29
CA ASP A 133 -18.68 5.74 -23.46
C ASP A 133 -17.71 6.45 -22.50
N TRP A 134 -17.01 7.47 -23.03
CA TRP A 134 -16.05 8.24 -22.23
C TRP A 134 -16.64 8.93 -21.00
N PRO A 135 -17.86 9.50 -21.03
CA PRO A 135 -18.52 9.98 -19.82
C PRO A 135 -18.64 8.90 -18.72
N ALA A 136 -19.04 7.67 -19.06
CA ALA A 136 -19.10 6.58 -18.09
C ALA A 136 -17.72 6.19 -17.56
N VAL A 137 -16.71 6.14 -18.43
CA VAL A 137 -15.31 5.89 -18.02
C VAL A 137 -14.84 6.96 -17.04
N LEU A 138 -15.03 8.24 -17.35
CA LEU A 138 -14.60 9.34 -16.47
C LEU A 138 -15.28 9.30 -15.09
N ALA A 139 -16.57 8.94 -15.04
CA ALA A 139 -17.29 8.75 -13.78
C ALA A 139 -16.73 7.56 -12.97
N ALA A 140 -16.40 6.44 -13.63
CA ALA A 140 -15.72 5.32 -12.96
C ALA A 140 -14.32 5.69 -12.46
N LEU A 141 -13.59 6.57 -13.17
CA LEU A 141 -12.30 7.09 -12.68
C LEU A 141 -12.44 8.03 -11.48
N ASP A 142 -13.56 8.73 -11.34
CA ASP A 142 -13.86 9.53 -10.14
C ASP A 142 -14.15 8.60 -8.96
N LEU A 143 -14.98 7.58 -9.16
CA LEU A 143 -15.25 6.55 -8.14
C LEU A 143 -13.97 5.83 -7.71
N LEU A 144 -13.13 5.43 -8.66
CA LEU A 144 -11.83 4.80 -8.37
C LEU A 144 -10.92 5.70 -7.50
N ARG A 145 -10.95 7.02 -7.73
CA ARG A 145 -10.16 7.95 -6.92
C ARG A 145 -10.66 8.00 -5.47
N GLU A 146 -11.97 8.06 -5.28
CA GLU A 146 -12.59 8.06 -3.95
C GLU A 146 -12.39 6.74 -3.22
N HIS A 147 -12.49 5.64 -3.95
CA HIS A 147 -12.22 4.29 -3.46
C HIS A 147 -10.79 4.15 -2.91
N ILE A 148 -9.78 4.52 -3.71
CA ILE A 148 -8.37 4.51 -3.27
C ILE A 148 -8.16 5.42 -2.04
N ASP A 149 -8.83 6.57 -1.98
CA ASP A 149 -8.73 7.49 -0.84
C ASP A 149 -9.28 6.87 0.45
N HIS A 150 -10.43 6.20 0.37
CA HIS A 150 -11.03 5.49 1.50
C HIS A 150 -10.13 4.38 2.04
N GLU A 151 -9.38 3.71 1.17
CA GLU A 151 -8.47 2.66 1.59
C GLU A 151 -7.19 3.21 2.21
N GLU A 152 -6.51 4.13 1.49
CA GLU A 152 -5.25 4.72 1.93
C GLU A 152 -5.37 5.47 3.26
N HIS A 153 -6.49 6.18 3.47
CA HIS A 153 -6.68 7.05 4.62
C HIS A 153 -7.68 6.52 5.65
N GLY A 154 -8.44 5.47 5.31
CA GLY A 154 -9.42 4.84 6.19
C GLY A 154 -9.08 3.38 6.49
N LEU A 155 -9.28 2.50 5.52
CA LEU A 155 -9.22 1.05 5.72
C LEU A 155 -7.82 0.58 6.12
N PHE A 156 -6.76 0.98 5.42
CA PHE A 156 -5.40 0.48 5.68
C PHE A 156 -4.88 0.91 7.06
N PRO A 157 -5.00 2.17 7.50
CA PRO A 157 -4.70 2.55 8.87
C PRO A 157 -5.52 1.77 9.92
N ALA A 158 -6.81 1.56 9.68
CA ALA A 158 -7.67 0.82 10.60
C ALA A 158 -7.27 -0.66 10.68
N ALA A 159 -6.94 -1.29 9.55
CA ALA A 159 -6.53 -2.69 9.49
C ALA A 159 -5.29 -2.98 10.34
N VAL A 160 -4.32 -2.06 10.35
CA VAL A 160 -3.10 -2.19 11.20
C VAL A 160 -3.43 -2.20 12.69
N ILE A 161 -4.50 -1.51 13.09
CA ILE A 161 -4.93 -1.45 14.49
C ILE A 161 -5.76 -2.69 14.87
N MET A 162 -6.60 -3.17 13.95
CA MET A 162 -7.58 -4.22 14.23
C MET A 162 -7.02 -5.63 14.06
N LEU A 163 -6.24 -5.87 13.02
CA LEU A 163 -5.79 -7.22 12.70
C LEU A 163 -4.63 -7.68 13.60
N PRO A 164 -4.70 -8.91 14.15
CA PRO A 164 -3.59 -9.50 14.88
C PRO A 164 -2.43 -9.86 13.93
N PHE A 165 -1.20 -9.98 14.46
CA PHE A 165 -0.02 -10.26 13.64
C PHE A 165 -0.09 -11.56 12.83
N ASP A 166 -0.77 -12.59 13.34
CA ASP A 166 -0.92 -13.86 12.62
C ASP A 166 -1.82 -13.75 11.37
N ALA A 167 -2.72 -12.75 11.31
CA ALA A 167 -3.45 -12.42 10.10
C ALA A 167 -2.51 -11.89 9.02
N TRP A 168 -1.60 -10.98 9.40
CA TRP A 168 -0.58 -10.43 8.50
C TRP A 168 0.36 -11.51 7.97
N ASP A 169 0.75 -12.48 8.79
CA ASP A 169 1.58 -13.61 8.37
C ASP A 169 0.91 -14.49 7.30
N ARG A 170 -0.44 -14.56 7.27
CA ARG A 170 -1.18 -15.34 6.26
C ARG A 170 -1.27 -14.65 4.90
N ILE A 171 -1.39 -13.32 4.91
CA ILE A 171 -1.69 -12.53 3.70
C ILE A 171 -0.47 -11.81 3.14
N THR A 172 0.63 -11.73 3.89
CA THR A 172 1.87 -11.14 3.40
C THR A 172 2.71 -12.23 2.77
N PRO A 173 2.97 -12.19 1.45
CA PRO A 173 3.87 -13.14 0.82
C PRO A 173 5.25 -13.07 1.48
N ASP A 174 5.83 -14.24 1.76
CA ASP A 174 7.16 -14.35 2.34
C ASP A 174 8.18 -13.83 1.33
N THR A 175 8.52 -12.54 1.43
CA THR A 175 9.54 -11.88 0.58
C THR A 175 10.95 -12.30 1.00
N THR A 176 11.08 -13.10 2.06
CA THR A 176 12.31 -13.78 2.39
C THR A 176 12.47 -15.00 1.49
N GLY A 177 13.05 -14.80 0.31
CA GLY A 177 13.65 -15.87 -0.47
C GLY A 177 14.83 -16.52 0.27
N VAL A 178 14.59 -17.16 1.41
CA VAL A 178 15.50 -18.09 2.05
C VAL A 178 14.90 -19.48 1.84
N PRO A 179 15.47 -20.34 0.97
CA PRO A 179 14.99 -21.69 0.82
C PRO A 179 15.03 -22.39 2.18
N ASN A 180 13.86 -22.88 2.62
CA ASN A 180 13.70 -23.67 3.83
C ASN A 180 14.51 -24.99 3.69
N GLY A 181 15.79 -24.92 4.06
CA GLY A 181 16.76 -26.02 3.94
C GLY A 181 17.65 -26.20 5.17
N LEU A 182 17.34 -25.54 6.29
CA LEU A 182 18.12 -25.65 7.53
C LEU A 182 17.22 -25.77 8.77
N GLN A 183 16.26 -26.68 8.73
CA GLN A 183 15.73 -27.31 9.94
C GLN A 183 16.34 -28.70 10.05
N GLY A 184 17.55 -28.76 10.61
CA GLY A 184 18.26 -30.00 10.79
C GLY A 184 19.35 -29.87 11.85
N ARG A 185 19.04 -30.42 13.02
CA ARG A 185 20.00 -30.98 14.00
C ARG A 185 20.49 -30.05 15.12
N VAL A 186 19.63 -29.81 16.10
CA VAL A 186 20.09 -29.76 17.50
C VAL A 186 20.21 -31.20 17.98
N GLN A 187 21.39 -31.80 17.79
CA GLN A 187 21.73 -33.06 18.44
C GLN A 187 21.91 -32.80 19.95
N SER A 188 21.07 -33.41 20.78
CA SER A 188 21.34 -33.55 22.21
C SER A 188 22.63 -34.36 22.39
N PRO A 189 23.53 -33.98 23.33
CA PRO A 189 24.75 -34.73 23.56
C PRO A 189 24.44 -36.09 24.20
N SER A 190 24.78 -37.16 23.48
CA SER A 190 24.81 -38.54 24.00
C SER A 190 25.77 -38.64 25.18
N LYS A 191 25.30 -39.22 26.29
CA LYS A 191 26.15 -39.70 27.38
C LYS A 191 26.88 -40.97 26.92
N GLN A 192 28.21 -40.91 26.89
CA GLN A 192 29.15 -42.03 26.91
C GLN A 192 30.36 -41.53 27.71
N THR A 193 31.00 -42.22 28.65
CA THR A 193 30.92 -43.56 29.25
C THR A 193 31.94 -43.50 30.39
N VAL A 194 31.81 -44.29 31.45
CA VAL A 194 32.95 -45.06 31.99
C VAL A 194 32.43 -46.14 32.95
N ALA A 195 32.54 -47.39 32.52
CA ALA A 195 32.63 -48.55 33.39
C ALA A 195 34.10 -49.00 33.35
N GLY A 196 34.69 -49.30 34.52
CA GLY A 196 36.02 -49.88 34.58
C GLY A 196 36.68 -49.79 35.95
N ALA A 197 36.31 -50.71 36.86
CA ALA A 197 37.20 -51.54 37.69
C ALA A 197 36.35 -52.34 38.68
#